data_AF-J9AXP4-F1
#
_entry.id   AF-J9AXP4-F1
#
_cell.length_a   1.000
_cell.length_b   1.000
_cell.length_c   1.000
_cell.angle_alpha   90.00
_cell.angle_beta   90.00
_cell.angle_gamma   90.00
#
_symmetry.space_group_name_H-M   'P 1'
#
loop_
_entity.id
_entity.type
_entity.pdbx_description
1 polymer ?
#
loop_
_entity_poly.entity_id
_entity_poly.type
_entity_poly.pdbx_seq_one_letter_code
_entity_poly.pdbx_strand_id
1 'polypeptide(L)'
;MENAHTKSTDEVLQYFSVNGDVGLTEKQVLQNREKYGSNELPAEEGKKLWELILEQFDDLLVKILLLAAIISFVLALFEEHDDQTSAVTAFVEPFVILLILIANATVGVWQ
;
A
#
# COMPACT_ATOMS: atom_id res chain seq x y z
N MET A 1 8.28 1.47 32.25
CA MET A 1 8.80 2.55 33.12
C MET A 1 9.41 3.61 32.21
N GLU A 2 8.69 4.69 31.93
CA GLU A 2 9.10 5.66 30.89
C GLU A 2 10.29 6.53 31.33
N ASN A 3 10.35 6.92 32.61
CA ASN A 3 11.40 7.79 33.16
C ASN A 3 12.47 7.03 33.95
N ALA A 4 12.93 5.88 33.43
CA ALA A 4 13.91 5.05 34.12
C ALA A 4 15.25 5.79 34.40
N HIS A 5 15.60 6.76 33.56
CA HIS A 5 16.84 7.53 33.66
C HIS A 5 16.90 8.49 34.87
N THR A 6 15.76 8.79 35.52
CA THR A 6 15.71 9.67 36.71
C THR A 6 15.67 8.89 38.02
N LYS A 7 15.80 7.56 37.95
CA LYS A 7 15.58 6.64 39.07
C LYS A 7 16.87 5.93 39.45
N SER A 8 17.00 5.61 40.74
CA SER A 8 18.14 4.81 41.20
C SER A 8 18.04 3.37 40.69
N THR A 9 19.16 2.66 40.68
CA THR A 9 19.19 1.24 40.28
C THR A 9 18.26 0.40 41.15
N ASP A 10 18.22 0.66 42.46
CA ASP A 10 17.36 -0.06 43.41
C ASP A 10 15.88 0.19 43.14
N GLU A 11 15.50 1.43 42.81
CA GLU A 11 14.12 1.77 42.44
C GLU A 11 13.69 1.03 41.15
N VAL A 12 14.58 0.92 40.17
CA VAL A 12 14.30 0.22 38.90
C VAL A 12 14.17 -1.28 39.13
N LEU A 13 15.08 -1.89 39.90
CA LEU A 13 15.03 -3.32 40.24
C LEU A 13 13.75 -3.66 41.03
N GLN A 14 13.38 -2.79 41.98
CA GLN A 14 12.14 -2.95 42.74
C GLN A 14 10.89 -2.81 41.86
N TYR A 15 10.86 -1.84 40.94
CA TYR A 15 9.74 -1.64 40.02
C TYR A 15 9.47 -2.89 39.16
N PHE A 16 10.52 -3.54 38.65
CA PHE A 16 10.40 -4.77 37.86
C PHE A 16 10.38 -6.05 38.70
N SER A 17 10.54 -5.93 40.03
CA SER A 17 10.63 -7.06 40.96
C SER A 17 11.65 -8.11 40.50
N VAL A 18 12.83 -7.63 40.10
CA VAL A 18 13.90 -8.45 39.51
C VAL A 18 15.16 -8.39 40.38
N ASN A 19 15.85 -9.52 40.50
CA ASN A 19 17.15 -9.58 41.17
C ASN A 19 18.25 -9.18 40.17
N GLY A 20 19.13 -8.26 40.56
CA GLY A 20 20.21 -7.75 39.68
C GLY A 20 21.26 -8.80 39.29
N ASP A 21 21.50 -9.81 40.13
CA ASP A 21 22.51 -10.86 39.91
C ASP A 21 21.99 -12.04 39.09
N VAL A 22 20.67 -12.31 39.17
CA VAL A 22 20.06 -13.53 38.61
C VAL A 22 19.11 -13.21 37.44
N GLY A 23 18.56 -12.00 37.38
CA GLY A 23 17.62 -11.57 36.35
C GLY A 23 16.19 -12.06 36.57
N LEU A 24 15.40 -12.06 35.49
CA LEU A 24 13.98 -12.46 35.50
C LEU A 24 13.85 -13.98 35.46
N THR A 25 12.84 -14.50 36.16
CA THR A 25 12.41 -15.90 36.03
C THR A 25 11.65 -16.14 34.72
N GLU A 26 11.61 -17.37 34.22
CA GLU A 26 10.84 -17.73 33.02
C GLU A 26 9.36 -17.32 33.12
N LYS A 27 8.77 -17.49 34.31
CA LYS A 27 7.39 -17.06 34.57
C LYS A 27 7.22 -15.55 34.41
N GLN A 28 8.16 -14.75 34.92
CA GLN A 28 8.13 -13.30 34.75
C GLN A 28 8.36 -12.89 33.30
N VAL A 29 9.20 -13.62 32.54
CA VAL A 29 9.39 -13.39 31.10
C VAL A 29 8.07 -13.58 30.35
N LEU A 30 7.34 -14.66 30.61
CA LEU A 30 6.04 -14.92 29.98
C LEU A 30 5.01 -13.83 30.33
N GLN A 31 4.89 -13.49 31.62
CA GLN A 31 3.98 -12.44 32.08
C GLN A 31 4.32 -11.06 31.50
N ASN A 32 5.61 -10.72 31.41
CA ASN A 32 6.05 -9.48 30.80
C ASN A 32 5.80 -9.47 29.29
N ARG A 33 5.95 -10.60 28.60
CA ARG A 33 5.67 -10.71 27.17
C ARG A 33 4.18 -10.57 26.87
N GLU A 34 3.30 -11.08 27.73
CA GLU A 34 1.86 -10.85 27.63
C GLU A 34 1.49 -9.38 27.89
N LYS A 35 2.17 -8.73 28.84
CA LYS A 35 1.87 -7.34 29.24
C LYS A 35 2.43 -6.29 28.29
N TYR A 36 3.66 -6.48 27.82
CA TYR A 36 4.42 -5.48 27.05
C TYR A 36 4.55 -5.84 25.56
N GLY A 37 4.22 -7.08 25.19
CA GLY A 37 4.43 -7.60 23.84
C GLY A 37 5.88 -8.01 23.56
N SER A 38 6.14 -8.39 22.31
CA SER A 38 7.50 -8.58 21.81
C SER A 38 8.22 -7.24 21.70
N ASN A 39 9.52 -7.22 21.99
CA ASN A 39 10.38 -6.05 21.76
C ASN A 39 10.75 -5.95 20.27
N GLU A 40 9.74 -5.79 19.43
CA GLU A 40 9.87 -5.59 18.00
C GLU A 40 9.01 -4.41 17.57
N LEU A 41 9.52 -3.61 16.63
CA LEU A 41 8.71 -2.58 16.02
C LEU A 41 7.67 -3.27 15.13
N PRO A 42 6.39 -2.85 15.17
CA PRO A 42 5.41 -3.39 14.25
C PRO A 42 5.90 -3.14 12.82
N ALA A 43 5.85 -4.18 11.99
CA ALA A 43 6.11 -4.02 10.58
C ALA A 43 5.02 -3.12 10.00
N GLU A 44 5.41 -2.13 9.18
CA GLU A 44 4.44 -1.41 8.39
C GLU A 44 3.79 -2.39 7.42
N GLU A 45 2.45 -2.46 7.44
CA GLU A 45 1.72 -3.21 6.43
C GLU A 45 1.92 -2.51 5.09
N GLY A 46 2.73 -3.11 4.21
CA GLY A 46 2.89 -2.61 2.85
C GLY A 46 1.55 -2.62 2.12
N LYS A 47 1.28 -1.57 1.35
CA LYS A 47 0.10 -1.53 0.46
C LYS A 47 0.14 -2.71 -0.50
N LYS A 48 -1.03 -3.32 -0.75
CA LYS A 48 -1.13 -4.42 -1.70
C LYS A 48 -1.05 -3.89 -3.14
N LEU A 49 -0.56 -4.71 -4.08
CA LEU A 49 -0.45 -4.32 -5.49
C LEU A 49 -1.78 -3.81 -6.09
N TRP A 50 -2.92 -4.40 -5.69
CA TRP A 50 -4.23 -3.94 -6.15
C TRP A 50 -4.63 -2.58 -5.58
N GLU A 51 -4.21 -2.25 -4.35
CA GLU A 51 -4.47 -0.93 -3.73
C GLU A 51 -3.68 0.14 -4.49
N LEU A 52 -2.43 -0.14 -4.82
CA LEU A 52 -1.58 0.75 -5.61
C LEU A 52 -2.13 1.00 -7.02
N ILE A 53 -2.67 -0.05 -7.67
CA ILE A 53 -3.31 0.09 -8.98
C ILE A 53 -4.56 0.98 -8.88
N LEU A 54 -5.41 0.77 -7.87
CA LEU A 54 -6.62 1.60 -7.69
C LEU A 54 -6.28 3.06 -7.40
N GLU A 55 -5.23 3.33 -6.64
CA GLU A 55 -4.75 4.67 -6.34
C GLU A 55 -4.34 5.44 -7.62
N GLN A 56 -3.79 4.74 -8.63
CA GLN A 56 -3.49 5.35 -9.93
C GLN A 56 -4.75 5.77 -10.70
N PHE A 57 -5.87 5.05 -10.54
CA PHE A 57 -7.14 5.45 -11.15
C PHE A 57 -7.82 6.62 -10.42
N ASP A 58 -7.34 7.00 -9.23
CA ASP A 58 -7.89 8.13 -8.48
C ASP A 58 -7.40 9.49 -8.95
N ASP A 59 -6.30 9.52 -9.72
CA ASP A 59 -5.74 10.71 -10.33
C ASP A 59 -6.73 11.37 -11.32
N LEU A 60 -6.89 12.70 -11.21
CA LEU A 60 -7.82 13.46 -12.04
C LEU A 60 -7.50 13.35 -13.54
N LEU A 61 -6.22 13.37 -13.93
CA LEU A 61 -5.80 13.23 -15.32
C LEU A 61 -6.11 11.82 -15.83
N VAL A 62 -5.86 10.79 -15.02
CA VAL A 62 -6.22 9.40 -15.38
C VAL A 62 -7.73 9.25 -15.56
N LYS A 63 -8.54 9.86 -14.70
CA LYS A 63 -10.01 9.88 -14.85
C LYS A 63 -10.46 10.56 -16.14
N ILE A 64 -9.84 11.69 -16.52
CA ILE A 64 -10.13 12.38 -17.78
C ILE A 64 -9.75 11.51 -18.99
N LEU A 65 -8.59 10.86 -18.96
CA LEU A 65 -8.15 9.96 -20.03
C LEU A 65 -9.04 8.72 -20.15
N LEU A 66 -9.46 8.15 -19.02
CA LEU A 66 -10.40 7.03 -19.00
C LEU A 66 -11.76 7.44 -19.59
N LEU A 67 -12.26 8.62 -19.25
CA LEU A 67 -13.49 9.17 -19.84
C LEU A 67 -13.34 9.35 -21.36
N ALA A 68 -12.21 9.89 -21.83
CA ALA A 68 -11.92 10.03 -23.25
C ALA A 68 -11.86 8.67 -23.96
N ALA A 69 -11.23 7.66 -23.34
CA ALA A 69 -11.20 6.29 -23.85
C ALA A 69 -12.59 5.69 -24.00
N ILE A 70 -13.47 5.89 -23.00
CA ILE A 70 -14.86 5.41 -23.05
C ILE A 70 -15.63 6.10 -24.17
N ILE A 71 -15.52 7.43 -24.29
CA ILE A 71 -16.21 8.19 -25.35
C ILE A 71 -15.72 7.74 -26.74
N SER A 72 -14.40 7.65 -26.94
CA SER A 72 -13.80 7.21 -28.21
C SER A 72 -14.22 5.77 -28.55
N PHE A 73 -14.25 4.87 -27.56
CA PHE A 73 -14.71 3.50 -27.76
C PHE A 73 -16.20 3.42 -28.13
N VAL A 74 -17.06 4.21 -27.47
CA VAL A 74 -18.49 4.28 -27.79
C VAL A 74 -18.69 4.82 -29.21
N LEU A 75 -17.98 5.87 -29.60
CA LEU A 75 -18.04 6.41 -30.97
C LEU A 75 -17.60 5.36 -32.00
N ALA A 76 -16.50 4.64 -31.74
CA ALA A 76 -16.03 3.57 -32.62
C ALA A 76 -17.03 2.41 -32.80
N LEU A 77 -17.88 2.14 -31.80
CA LEU A 77 -18.95 1.14 -31.90
C LEU A 77 -20.15 1.60 -32.73
N PHE A 78 -20.44 2.91 -32.76
CA PHE A 78 -21.57 3.48 -33.48
C PHE A 78 -21.22 4.00 -34.87
N GLU A 79 -19.94 4.13 -35.20
CA GLU A 79 -19.47 4.52 -36.52
C GLU A 79 -19.75 3.39 -37.53
N GLU A 80 -20.45 3.71 -38.63
CA GLU A 80 -20.69 2.76 -39.71
C GLU A 80 -19.39 2.51 -40.47
N HIS A 81 -18.87 1.30 -40.38
CA HIS A 81 -17.63 0.90 -41.01
C HIS A 81 -17.89 0.41 -42.42
N ASP A 82 -17.85 1.33 -43.39
CA ASP A 82 -18.04 1.02 -44.83
C ASP A 82 -16.98 0.03 -45.36
N ASP A 83 -15.77 0.06 -44.78
CA ASP A 83 -14.65 -0.82 -45.13
C ASP A 83 -13.98 -1.42 -43.89
N GLN A 84 -13.41 -2.62 -44.02
CA GLN A 84 -12.66 -3.30 -42.94
C GLN A 84 -11.47 -2.45 -42.44
N THR A 85 -10.89 -1.62 -43.29
CA THR A 85 -9.80 -0.70 -42.94
C THR A 85 -10.28 0.39 -41.97
N SER A 86 -11.46 0.95 -42.21
CA SER A 86 -12.08 2.01 -41.38
C SER A 86 -12.44 1.49 -39.99
N ALA A 87 -12.94 0.24 -39.92
CA ALA A 87 -13.19 -0.44 -38.64
C ALA A 87 -11.92 -0.56 -37.79
N VAL A 88 -10.81 -1.00 -38.38
CA VAL A 88 -9.56 -1.16 -37.63
C VAL A 88 -9.05 0.20 -37.14
N THR A 89 -9.11 1.24 -37.97
CA THR A 89 -8.65 2.57 -37.57
C THR A 89 -9.47 3.19 -36.44
N ALA A 90 -10.78 2.94 -36.37
CA ALA A 90 -11.64 3.46 -35.30
C ALA A 90 -11.26 2.89 -33.92
N PHE A 91 -10.76 1.65 -33.85
CA PHE A 91 -10.31 1.06 -32.59
C PHE A 91 -8.87 1.43 -32.20
N VAL A 92 -8.07 2.02 -33.11
CA VAL A 92 -6.69 2.42 -32.80
C VAL A 92 -6.65 3.48 -31.70
N GLU A 93 -7.50 4.49 -31.78
CA GLU A 93 -7.54 5.58 -30.81
C GLU A 93 -7.85 5.11 -29.37
N PRO A 94 -8.97 4.41 -29.09
CA PRO A 94 -9.26 3.96 -27.73
C PRO A 94 -8.22 2.94 -27.23
N PHE A 95 -7.63 2.15 -28.14
CA PHE A 95 -6.57 1.21 -27.79
C PHE A 95 -5.27 1.91 -27.37
N VAL A 96 -4.85 2.96 -28.07
CA VAL A 96 -3.68 3.76 -27.70
C VAL A 96 -3.87 4.43 -26.34
N ILE A 97 -5.07 4.97 -26.06
CA ILE A 97 -5.35 5.57 -24.75
C ILE A 97 -5.29 4.52 -23.63
N LEU A 98 -5.86 3.33 -23.84
CA LEU A 98 -5.76 2.23 -22.89
C LEU A 98 -4.31 1.80 -22.63
N LEU A 99 -3.48 1.73 -23.68
CA LEU A 99 -2.06 1.43 -23.53
C LEU A 99 -1.32 2.47 -22.69
N ILE A 100 -1.61 3.76 -22.89
CA ILE A 100 -1.04 4.85 -22.08
C ILE A 100 -1.44 4.68 -20.61
N LEU A 101 -2.71 4.36 -20.33
CA LEU A 101 -3.19 4.13 -18.97
C LEU A 101 -2.51 2.94 -18.29
N ILE A 102 -2.35 1.82 -19.02
CA ILE A 102 -1.66 0.62 -18.51
C ILE A 102 -0.18 0.92 -18.25
N ALA A 103 0.48 1.65 -19.16
CA ALA A 103 1.87 2.05 -18.99
C ALA A 103 2.03 2.96 -17.76
N ASN A 104 1.15 3.95 -17.58
CA ASN A 104 1.17 4.85 -16.43
C ASN A 104 0.95 4.10 -15.12
N ALA A 105 -0.04 3.20 -15.07
CA ALA A 105 -0.29 2.38 -13.89
C ALA A 105 0.90 1.47 -13.54
N THR A 106 1.58 0.90 -14.54
CA THR A 106 2.75 0.04 -14.34
C THR A 106 3.94 0.84 -13.79
N VAL A 107 4.20 2.02 -14.36
CA VAL A 107 5.26 2.93 -13.86
C VAL A 107 4.95 3.40 -12.44
N GLY A 108 3.70 3.76 -12.16
CA GLY A 108 3.26 4.20 -10.85
C GLY A 108 3.26 3.12 -9.76
N VAL A 109 3.16 1.83 -10.12
CA VAL A 109 3.30 0.70 -9.18
C VAL A 109 4.78 0.35 -8.93
N TRP A 110 5.68 0.64 -9.87
CA TRP A 110 7.11 0.37 -9.71
C TRP A 110 7.84 1.50 -8.94
N GLN A 111 7.36 2.74 -9.03
CA GLN A 111 7.90 3.88 -8.26
C GLN A 111 7.42 3.86 -6.80
#